data_AF-A0A6L8BA98-F1
#
_entry.id   AF-A0A6L8BA98-F1
#
_cell.length_a   1.000
_cell.length_b   1.000
_cell.length_c   1.000
_cell.angle_alpha   90.00
_cell.angle_beta   90.00
_cell.angle_gamma   90.00
#
_symmetry.space_group_name_H-M   'P 1'
#
loop_
_entity.id
_entity.type
_entity.pdbx_description
1 polymer ?
#
loop_
_entity_poly.entity_id
_entity_poly.type
_entity_poly.pdbx_seq_one_letter_code
_entity_poly.pdbx_strand_id
1 'polypeptide(L)'
;MIVTDGNPQGNLDNSLVGADFRYRNTALPSGRTLESQFWYQRSDTEGVDSDQDAWGWSIASPNSEGFAGWMGYDVFEKNFNPALGFVNRENVRRGLLAIAYYRRLDHPMFRELSHFFLANDYHKLSGGLESRSVYLRPLGVVTHAGDEFAIELTHDREVLLTAFEISDGVVIPPGDYAFDAYGSDVTGASIR
;
A
#
# COMPACT_ATOMS: atom_id res chain seq x y z
N MET A 1 16.57 -9.69 -9.43
CA MET A 1 16.36 -9.90 -10.89
C MET A 1 15.30 -10.96 -11.10
N ILE A 2 14.36 -10.71 -12.00
CA ILE A 2 13.32 -11.65 -12.43
C ILE A 2 13.23 -11.67 -13.96
N VAL A 3 12.97 -12.85 -14.54
CA VAL A 3 12.68 -13.03 -15.97
C VAL A 3 11.56 -14.04 -16.11
N THR A 4 10.57 -13.75 -16.93
CA THR A 4 9.50 -14.69 -17.31
C THR A 4 9.28 -14.65 -18.81
N ASP A 5 8.92 -15.78 -19.41
CA ASP A 5 8.63 -15.92 -20.84
C ASP A 5 7.45 -16.86 -21.03
N GLY A 6 6.42 -16.40 -21.73
CA GLY A 6 5.22 -17.15 -22.05
C GLY A 6 3.91 -16.41 -21.76
N ASN A 7 2.85 -16.87 -22.43
CA ASN A 7 1.50 -16.36 -22.31
C ASN A 7 0.49 -17.52 -22.23
N PRO A 8 0.01 -17.91 -21.03
CA PRO A 8 -0.87 -19.05 -20.88
C PRO A 8 -2.32 -18.76 -21.30
N GLN A 9 -2.68 -17.50 -21.54
CA GLN A 9 -4.04 -17.07 -21.86
C GLN A 9 -4.24 -16.73 -23.35
N GLY A 10 -3.20 -16.79 -24.17
CA GLY A 10 -3.28 -16.46 -25.59
C GLY A 10 -2.16 -17.08 -26.43
N ASN A 11 -2.22 -16.85 -27.74
CA ASN A 11 -1.22 -17.32 -28.70
C ASN A 11 -0.15 -16.28 -29.03
N LEU A 12 -0.07 -15.19 -28.25
CA LEU A 12 0.89 -14.10 -28.46
C LEU A 12 2.10 -14.27 -27.54
N ASP A 13 3.28 -13.95 -28.05
CA ASP A 13 4.50 -13.97 -27.26
C ASP A 13 4.47 -12.83 -26.21
N ASN A 14 4.91 -13.15 -24.99
CA ASN A 14 5.07 -12.18 -23.92
C ASN A 14 6.27 -12.56 -23.05
N SER A 15 7.18 -11.62 -22.83
CA SER A 15 8.27 -11.77 -21.88
C SER A 15 8.31 -10.60 -20.90
N LEU A 16 8.89 -10.82 -19.72
CA LEU A 16 9.15 -9.76 -18.74
C LEU A 16 10.55 -9.89 -18.19
N VAL A 17 11.19 -8.74 -17.99
CA VAL A 17 12.46 -8.62 -17.27
C VAL A 17 12.34 -7.61 -16.16
N GLY A 18 13.02 -7.85 -15.04
CA GLY A 18 12.99 -6.96 -13.89
C GLY A 18 14.24 -7.00 -13.04
N ALA A 19 14.51 -5.88 -12.37
CA ALA A 19 15.62 -5.71 -11.45
C ALA A 19 15.17 -4.97 -10.19
N ASP A 20 15.85 -5.23 -9.09
CA ASP A 20 15.57 -4.68 -7.77
C ASP A 20 16.88 -4.34 -7.06
N PHE A 21 16.82 -3.33 -6.21
CA PHE A 21 17.90 -2.89 -5.35
C PHE A 21 17.35 -2.57 -3.96
N ARG A 22 18.05 -3.03 -2.91
CA ARG A 22 17.73 -2.73 -1.52
C ARG A 22 18.95 -2.24 -0.76
N TYR A 23 18.79 -1.15 -0.04
CA TYR A 23 19.74 -0.65 0.94
C TYR A 23 19.13 -0.73 2.34
N ARG A 24 19.95 -1.09 3.33
CA ARG A 24 19.56 -1.15 4.74
C ARG A 24 20.69 -0.65 5.62
N ASN A 25 20.36 0.29 6.49
CA ASN A 25 21.26 0.81 7.54
C ASN A 25 20.61 0.61 8.91
N THR A 26 21.24 -0.19 9.76
CA THR A 26 20.79 -0.49 11.13
C THR A 26 21.60 0.23 12.21
N ALA A 27 22.57 1.07 11.82
CA ALA A 27 23.53 1.72 12.72
C ALA A 27 23.21 3.21 12.94
N LEU A 28 21.93 3.59 12.86
CA LEU A 28 21.50 4.96 13.16
C LEU A 28 21.44 5.18 14.68
N PRO A 29 21.51 6.45 15.14
CA PRO A 29 21.38 6.78 16.55
C PRO A 29 20.16 6.13 17.20
N SER A 30 20.32 5.71 18.46
CA SER A 30 19.28 5.01 19.23
C SER A 30 18.84 3.65 18.65
N GLY A 31 19.67 3.00 17.83
CA GLY A 31 19.39 1.66 17.29
C GLY A 31 18.35 1.65 16.17
N ARG A 32 18.12 2.81 15.53
CA ARG A 32 17.12 2.94 14.47
C ARG A 32 17.57 2.26 13.19
N THR A 33 16.59 1.83 12.39
CA THR A 33 16.83 1.27 11.06
C THR A 33 16.25 2.20 10.00
N LEU A 34 16.97 2.32 8.88
CA LEU A 34 16.47 2.91 7.65
C LEU A 34 16.67 1.90 6.51
N GLU A 35 15.62 1.68 5.74
CA GLU A 35 15.63 0.83 4.56
C GLU A 35 15.18 1.63 3.36
N SER A 36 15.76 1.37 2.20
CA SER A 36 15.25 1.86 0.93
C SER A 36 15.27 0.77 -0.12
N GLN A 37 14.31 0.84 -1.04
CA GLN A 37 14.16 -0.12 -2.11
C GLN A 37 13.85 0.63 -3.41
N PHE A 38 14.35 0.10 -4.51
CA PHE A 38 14.01 0.52 -5.86
C PHE A 38 13.79 -0.73 -6.70
N TRP A 39 12.82 -0.71 -7.59
CA TRP A 39 12.56 -1.79 -8.52
C TRP A 39 12.11 -1.23 -9.88
N TYR A 40 12.41 -1.97 -10.94
CA TYR A 40 12.00 -1.69 -12.31
C TYR A 40 11.70 -3.00 -13.02
N GLN A 41 10.63 -3.01 -13.81
CA GLN A 41 10.18 -4.13 -14.64
C GLN A 41 9.72 -3.60 -16.00
N ARG A 42 9.86 -4.42 -17.03
CA ARG A 42 9.33 -4.15 -18.37
C ARG A 42 8.75 -5.43 -18.95
N SER A 43 7.55 -5.34 -19.50
CA SER A 43 7.00 -6.40 -20.35
C SER A 43 7.32 -6.11 -21.82
N ASP A 44 7.40 -7.18 -22.61
CA ASP A 44 7.49 -7.15 -24.07
C ASP A 44 6.38 -8.04 -24.60
N THR A 45 5.25 -7.42 -24.93
CA THR A 45 4.08 -8.09 -25.50
C THR A 45 4.08 -7.92 -27.01
N GLU A 46 3.91 -9.01 -27.74
CA GLU A 46 3.82 -8.99 -29.21
C GLU A 46 2.77 -7.97 -29.70
N GLY A 47 3.20 -7.05 -30.58
CA GLY A 47 2.33 -6.03 -31.16
C GLY A 47 2.12 -4.77 -30.30
N VAL A 48 2.85 -4.61 -29.20
CA VAL A 48 2.81 -3.42 -28.32
C VAL A 48 4.20 -2.77 -28.26
N ASP A 49 4.29 -1.50 -28.64
CA ASP A 49 5.59 -0.81 -28.77
C ASP A 49 5.87 0.26 -27.68
N SER A 50 4.89 0.60 -26.85
CA SER A 50 5.00 1.67 -25.85
C SER A 50 4.31 1.34 -24.52
N ASP A 51 4.66 2.10 -23.48
CA ASP A 51 3.98 2.13 -22.18
C ASP A 51 3.94 0.76 -21.46
N GLN A 52 5.05 0.01 -21.53
CA GLN A 52 5.17 -1.35 -20.98
C GLN A 52 6.09 -1.44 -19.76
N ASP A 53 6.40 -0.32 -19.12
CA ASP A 53 7.27 -0.28 -17.95
C ASP A 53 6.47 -0.19 -16.64
N ALA A 54 7.06 -0.71 -15.57
CA ALA A 54 6.60 -0.53 -14.21
C ALA A 54 7.80 -0.32 -13.29
N TRP A 55 7.69 0.62 -12.35
CA TRP A 55 8.79 0.90 -11.42
C TRP A 55 8.28 1.50 -10.13
N GLY A 56 9.11 1.43 -9.10
CA GLY A 56 8.78 2.05 -7.84
C GLY A 56 9.95 2.13 -6.88
N TRP A 57 9.73 2.87 -5.81
CA TRP A 57 10.67 2.99 -4.71
C TRP A 57 9.94 3.05 -3.37
N SER A 58 10.65 2.68 -2.32
CA SER A 58 10.18 2.89 -0.96
C SER A 58 11.31 3.24 0.00
N ILE A 59 10.97 3.92 1.07
CA ILE A 59 11.83 4.23 2.21
C ILE A 59 11.07 3.86 3.47
N ALA A 60 11.72 3.17 4.40
CA ALA A 60 11.10 2.74 5.65
C ALA A 60 12.02 2.98 6.83
N SER A 61 11.45 3.37 7.96
CA SER A 61 12.11 3.30 9.26
C SER A 61 11.28 2.42 10.19
N PRO A 62 11.54 1.10 10.21
CA PRO A 62 10.71 0.12 10.92
C PRO A 62 11.09 0.02 12.41
N ASN A 63 11.09 1.15 13.11
CA ASN A 63 11.44 1.18 14.53
C ASN A 63 10.27 0.66 15.38
N SER A 64 10.57 0.00 16.50
CA SER A 64 9.57 -0.51 17.45
C SER A 64 9.32 0.41 18.66
N GLU A 65 10.00 1.55 18.73
CA GLU A 65 9.83 2.58 19.77
C GLU A 65 10.07 3.96 19.13
N GLY A 66 9.27 4.94 19.54
CA GLY A 66 9.26 6.28 18.95
C GLY A 66 8.66 6.29 17.54
N PHE A 67 9.19 7.14 16.67
CA PHE A 67 8.71 7.27 15.29
C PHE A 67 9.13 6.07 14.43
N ALA A 68 8.15 5.53 13.73
CA ALA A 68 8.32 4.59 12.63
C ALA A 68 7.54 5.08 11.41
N GLY A 69 7.90 4.59 10.22
CA GLY A 69 7.17 4.97 9.03
C GLY A 69 7.63 4.27 7.78
N TRP A 70 6.84 4.43 6.73
CA TRP A 70 7.09 3.93 5.40
C TRP A 70 6.55 4.95 4.41
N MET A 71 7.26 5.13 3.31
CA MET A 71 6.83 5.93 2.18
C MET A 71 7.18 5.18 0.91
N GLY A 72 6.31 5.21 -0.08
CA GLY A 72 6.58 4.57 -1.35
C GLY A 72 5.80 5.19 -2.48
N TYR A 73 6.32 4.98 -3.68
CA TYR A 73 5.73 5.46 -4.91
C TYR A 73 5.95 4.43 -6.01
N ASP A 74 4.87 4.05 -6.67
CA ASP A 74 4.86 3.03 -7.72
C ASP A 74 4.20 3.62 -8.98
N VAL A 75 4.67 3.21 -10.15
CA VAL A 75 4.11 3.56 -11.46
C VAL A 75 3.92 2.27 -12.25
N PHE A 76 2.73 2.12 -12.82
CA PHE A 76 2.39 1.04 -13.74
C PHE A 76 1.86 1.69 -15.01
N GLU A 77 2.60 1.55 -16.12
CA GLU A 77 2.19 2.10 -17.40
C GLU A 77 0.99 1.36 -17.98
N LYS A 78 0.38 1.94 -19.02
CA LYS A 78 -0.90 1.51 -19.54
C LYS A 78 -0.88 0.10 -20.14
N ASN A 79 0.23 -0.29 -20.74
CA ASN A 79 0.36 -1.57 -21.43
C ASN A 79 1.33 -2.52 -20.71
N PHE A 80 1.66 -2.26 -19.44
CA PHE A 80 2.48 -3.17 -18.66
C PHE A 80 1.71 -4.46 -18.38
N ASN A 81 2.16 -5.56 -18.98
CA ASN A 81 1.45 -6.84 -19.00
C ASN A 81 2.40 -8.00 -18.66
N PRO A 82 2.56 -8.35 -17.37
CA PRO A 82 3.29 -9.54 -16.97
C PRO A 82 2.38 -10.77 -17.13
N ALA A 83 2.32 -11.36 -18.34
CA ALA A 83 1.40 -12.47 -18.64
C ALA A 83 1.56 -13.70 -17.72
N LEU A 84 2.73 -13.87 -17.09
CA LEU A 84 2.99 -14.86 -16.04
C LEU A 84 3.01 -14.21 -14.64
N GLY A 85 2.01 -13.38 -14.35
CA GLY A 85 1.85 -12.61 -13.13
C GLY A 85 0.49 -11.92 -13.09
N PHE A 86 0.31 -10.99 -12.14
CA PHE A 86 -0.91 -10.20 -12.03
C PHE A 86 -0.59 -8.73 -11.77
N VAL A 87 -1.26 -7.84 -12.50
CA VAL A 87 -1.28 -6.39 -12.25
C VAL A 87 -2.70 -6.03 -11.84
N ASN A 88 -2.86 -5.61 -10.59
CA ASN A 88 -4.18 -5.23 -10.07
C ASN A 88 -4.73 -3.96 -10.76
N ARG A 89 -3.85 -3.03 -11.14
CA ARG A 89 -4.19 -1.75 -11.77
C ARG A 89 -3.06 -1.28 -12.68
N GLU A 90 -3.39 -0.93 -13.91
CA GLU A 90 -2.48 -0.36 -14.91
C GLU A 90 -2.84 1.10 -15.17
N ASN A 91 -1.97 1.83 -15.89
CA ASN A 91 -2.14 3.25 -16.20
C ASN A 91 -2.31 4.15 -14.95
N VAL A 92 -1.60 3.80 -13.88
CA VAL A 92 -1.69 4.49 -12.57
C VAL A 92 -0.31 4.79 -11.99
N ARG A 93 -0.27 5.83 -11.18
CA ARG A 93 0.76 6.04 -10.16
C ARG A 93 0.14 5.91 -8.79
N ARG A 94 0.86 5.30 -7.86
CA ARG A 94 0.43 5.10 -6.48
C ARG A 94 1.40 5.80 -5.54
N GLY A 95 0.88 6.53 -4.57
CA GLY A 95 1.65 7.01 -3.43
C GLY A 95 1.13 6.40 -2.15
N LEU A 96 2.02 5.90 -1.28
CA LEU A 96 1.62 5.48 0.06
C LEU A 96 2.55 6.11 1.11
N LEU A 97 1.95 6.55 2.20
CA LEU A 97 2.62 7.10 3.37
C LEU A 97 2.03 6.47 4.63
N ALA A 98 2.87 5.83 5.43
CA ALA A 98 2.53 5.34 6.76
C ALA A 98 3.44 5.99 7.79
N ILE A 99 2.85 6.49 8.88
CA ILE A 99 3.56 7.09 10.00
C ILE A 99 3.01 6.50 11.28
N ALA A 100 3.89 6.04 12.15
CA ALA A 100 3.52 5.53 13.46
C ALA A 100 4.36 6.19 14.54
N TYR A 101 3.79 6.28 15.74
CA TYR A 101 4.53 6.59 16.94
C TYR A 101 4.18 5.58 18.02
N TYR A 102 5.18 4.90 18.56
CA TYR A 102 5.05 3.94 19.65
C TYR A 102 5.73 4.48 20.90
N ARG A 103 5.10 4.31 22.05
CA ARG A 103 5.67 4.70 23.33
C ARG A 103 5.40 3.64 24.38
N ARG A 104 6.46 3.10 24.96
CA ARG A 104 6.36 2.31 26.18
C ARG A 104 5.97 3.19 27.36
N LEU A 105 5.03 2.70 28.15
CA LEU A 105 4.48 3.40 29.31
C LEU A 105 4.99 2.75 30.59
N ASP A 106 5.40 3.59 31.53
CA ASP A 106 5.54 3.22 32.94
C ASP A 106 4.20 3.47 33.64
N HIS A 107 3.22 2.58 33.40
CA HIS A 107 1.86 2.69 33.92
C HIS A 107 1.40 1.33 34.51
N PRO A 108 0.64 1.30 35.61
CA PRO A 108 0.25 0.04 36.27
C PRO A 108 -0.57 -0.92 35.40
N MET A 109 -1.31 -0.38 34.43
CA MET A 109 -2.23 -1.16 33.58
C MET A 109 -1.77 -1.28 32.13
N PHE A 110 -1.12 -0.24 31.60
CA PHE A 110 -0.81 -0.11 30.17
C PHE A 110 0.68 -0.19 29.96
N ARG A 111 1.12 -0.96 28.97
CA ARG A 111 2.54 -1.09 28.61
C ARG A 111 2.92 -0.26 27.40
N GLU A 112 1.96 0.05 26.52
CA GLU A 112 2.23 0.75 25.27
C GLU A 112 1.08 1.67 24.88
N LEU A 113 1.45 2.82 24.31
CA LEU A 113 0.60 3.75 23.59
C LEU A 113 1.09 3.83 22.14
N SER A 114 0.16 3.81 21.18
CA SER A 114 0.47 4.00 19.77
C SER A 114 -0.47 4.99 19.07
N HIS A 115 0.09 5.63 18.03
CA HIS A 115 -0.63 6.42 17.05
C HIS A 115 -0.21 5.96 15.67
N PHE A 116 -1.15 5.89 14.72
CA PHE A 116 -0.84 5.45 13.37
C PHE A 116 -1.65 6.22 12.35
N PHE A 117 -1.01 6.60 11.26
CA PHE A 117 -1.60 7.26 10.10
C PHE A 117 -1.14 6.52 8.84
N LEU A 118 -2.06 6.29 7.92
CA LEU A 118 -1.82 5.70 6.61
C LEU A 118 -2.61 6.49 5.57
N ALA A 119 -1.96 6.88 4.49
CA ALA A 119 -2.58 7.39 3.29
C ALA A 119 -2.11 6.57 2.08
N ASN A 120 -3.04 6.17 1.23
CA ASN A 120 -2.79 5.42 0.01
C ASN A 120 -3.59 6.04 -1.14
N ASP A 121 -2.89 6.61 -2.11
CA ASP A 121 -3.47 7.35 -3.23
C ASP A 121 -3.14 6.66 -4.54
N TYR A 122 -4.15 6.52 -5.39
CA TYR A 122 -4.01 6.13 -6.80
C TYR A 122 -4.42 7.30 -7.67
N HIS A 123 -3.52 7.67 -8.57
CA HIS A 123 -3.77 8.67 -9.60
C HIS A 123 -3.59 8.04 -10.97
N LYS A 124 -4.43 8.39 -11.93
CA LYS A 124 -4.23 7.97 -13.32
C LYS A 124 -2.99 8.67 -13.88
N LEU A 125 -2.25 8.02 -14.77
CA LEU A 125 -1.13 8.67 -15.47
C LEU A 125 -1.62 9.78 -16.42
N SER A 126 -2.86 9.67 -16.92
CA SER A 126 -3.54 10.74 -17.66
C SER A 126 -3.89 11.96 -16.80
N GLY A 127 -3.68 11.89 -15.48
CA GLY A 127 -4.05 12.91 -14.52
C GLY A 127 -5.37 12.63 -13.82
N GLY A 128 -5.50 13.21 -12.62
CA GLY A 128 -6.67 13.01 -11.75
C GLY A 128 -6.44 11.97 -10.65
N LEU A 129 -7.19 12.10 -9.57
CA LEU A 129 -7.32 11.07 -8.53
C LEU A 129 -8.25 9.97 -9.04
N GLU A 130 -7.90 8.72 -8.77
CA GLU A 130 -8.79 7.57 -8.98
C GLU A 130 -9.34 7.07 -7.66
N SER A 131 -8.46 6.76 -6.70
CA SER A 131 -8.83 6.27 -5.38
C SER A 131 -7.94 6.91 -4.32
N ARG A 132 -8.49 7.17 -3.14
CA ARG A 132 -7.74 7.54 -1.94
C ARG A 132 -8.31 6.79 -0.75
N SER A 133 -7.44 6.25 0.08
CA SER A 133 -7.79 5.72 1.39
C SER A 133 -6.89 6.36 2.44
N VAL A 134 -7.50 6.96 3.46
CA VAL A 134 -6.83 7.54 4.61
C VAL A 134 -7.31 6.83 5.86
N TYR A 135 -6.41 6.18 6.57
CA TYR A 135 -6.67 5.52 7.84
C TYR A 135 -5.90 6.21 8.96
N LEU A 136 -6.57 6.51 10.06
CA LEU A 136 -6.01 7.10 11.25
C LEU A 136 -6.43 6.29 12.47
N ARG A 137 -5.45 5.80 13.21
CA ARG A 137 -5.61 5.29 14.57
C ARG A 137 -5.06 6.34 15.53
N PRO A 138 -5.88 7.30 16.01
CA PRO A 138 -5.41 8.35 16.89
C PRO A 138 -5.04 7.83 18.28
N LEU A 139 -5.52 6.64 18.66
CA LEU A 139 -5.22 6.01 19.93
C LEU A 139 -5.22 4.49 19.75
N GLY A 140 -4.10 3.85 20.10
CA GLY A 140 -4.01 2.43 20.39
C GLY A 140 -3.33 2.23 21.73
N VAL A 141 -3.83 1.34 22.58
CA VAL A 141 -3.23 1.01 23.87
C VAL A 141 -3.16 -0.49 24.05
N VAL A 142 -2.10 -0.94 24.72
CA VAL A 142 -1.90 -2.34 25.06
C VAL A 142 -1.72 -2.50 26.56
N THR A 143 -2.43 -3.42 27.18
CA THR A 143 -2.31 -3.73 28.61
C THR A 143 -1.10 -4.62 28.89
N HIS A 144 -0.70 -4.74 30.16
CA HIS A 144 0.31 -5.74 30.56
C HIS A 144 -0.12 -7.18 30.29
N ALA A 145 -1.43 -7.46 30.37
CA ALA A 145 -2.00 -8.76 30.04
C ALA A 145 -1.96 -9.06 28.53
N GLY A 146 -1.77 -8.03 27.70
CA GLY A 146 -1.76 -8.13 26.24
C GLY A 146 -3.10 -7.86 25.57
N ASP A 147 -4.07 -7.33 26.31
CA ASP A 147 -5.31 -6.83 25.71
C ASP A 147 -5.01 -5.55 24.92
N GLU A 148 -5.70 -5.39 23.80
CA GLU A 148 -5.53 -4.27 22.89
C GLU A 148 -6.85 -3.51 22.75
N PHE A 149 -6.75 -2.18 22.72
CA PHE A 149 -7.86 -1.29 22.41
C PHE A 149 -7.39 -0.23 21.41
N ALA A 150 -8.19 0.04 20.39
CA ALA A 150 -7.91 1.08 19.41
C ALA A 150 -9.17 1.85 19.01
N ILE A 151 -8.97 3.12 18.61
CA ILE A 151 -9.96 3.92 17.88
C ILE A 151 -9.48 4.03 16.44
N GLU A 152 -10.37 3.85 15.48
CA GLU A 152 -10.04 3.83 14.05
C GLU A 152 -10.95 4.81 13.30
N LEU A 153 -10.34 5.64 12.45
CA LEU A 153 -11.04 6.57 11.58
C LEU A 153 -10.55 6.30 10.16
N THR A 154 -11.47 6.14 9.21
CA THR A 154 -11.13 5.94 7.79
C THR A 154 -11.90 6.92 6.95
N HIS A 155 -11.23 7.48 5.95
CA HIS A 155 -11.80 8.31 4.91
C HIS A 155 -11.39 7.74 3.56
N ASP A 156 -12.37 7.26 2.80
CA ASP A 156 -12.17 6.73 1.46
C ASP A 156 -12.82 7.64 0.43
N ARG A 157 -12.16 7.79 -0.72
CA ARG A 157 -12.67 8.52 -1.88
C ARG A 157 -12.41 7.74 -3.15
N GLU A 158 -13.45 7.55 -3.95
CA GLU A 158 -13.42 6.81 -5.21
C GLU A 158 -14.01 7.66 -6.34
N VAL A 159 -13.24 7.86 -7.42
CA VAL A 159 -13.63 8.65 -8.59
C VAL A 159 -13.88 7.72 -9.77
N LEU A 160 -15.16 7.45 -10.03
CA LEU A 160 -15.62 6.58 -11.12
C LEU A 160 -15.84 7.41 -12.39
N LEU A 161 -15.07 7.13 -13.45
CA LEU A 161 -15.25 7.77 -14.76
C LEU A 161 -16.31 7.08 -15.63
N THR A 162 -16.57 5.81 -15.35
CA THR A 162 -17.53 4.96 -16.06
C THR A 162 -18.44 4.30 -15.04
N ALA A 163 -19.64 3.92 -15.49
CA ALA A 163 -20.56 3.16 -14.65
C ALA A 163 -19.94 1.81 -14.25
N PHE A 164 -20.23 1.36 -13.04
CA PHE A 164 -19.72 0.10 -12.48
C PHE A 164 -20.87 -0.72 -11.90
N GLU A 165 -21.03 -1.96 -12.37
CA GLU A 165 -22.06 -2.87 -11.88
C GLU A 165 -21.50 -3.72 -10.74
N ILE A 166 -22.07 -3.58 -9.54
CA ILE A 166 -21.63 -4.30 -8.33
C ILE A 166 -22.41 -5.60 -8.10
N SER A 167 -23.59 -5.71 -8.71
CA SER A 167 -24.50 -6.85 -8.67
C SER A 167 -25.51 -6.72 -9.80
N ASP A 168 -26.16 -7.81 -10.21
CA ASP A 168 -27.10 -7.83 -11.32
C ASP A 168 -28.17 -6.73 -11.18
N GLY A 169 -28.16 -5.76 -12.10
CA GLY A 169 -29.06 -4.61 -12.12
C GLY A 169 -28.72 -3.48 -11.15
N VAL A 170 -27.63 -3.57 -10.38
CA VAL A 170 -27.17 -2.54 -9.44
C VAL A 170 -25.93 -1.86 -9.99
N VAL A 171 -26.14 -0.72 -10.64
CA VAL A 171 -25.11 0.07 -11.31
C VAL A 171 -24.82 1.35 -10.53
N ILE A 172 -23.57 1.55 -10.16
CA ILE A 172 -23.06 2.80 -9.62
C ILE A 172 -22.72 3.71 -10.81
N PRO A 173 -23.32 4.90 -10.92
CA PRO A 173 -23.02 5.82 -12.00
C PRO A 173 -21.61 6.42 -11.87
N PRO A 174 -21.07 7.03 -12.93
CA PRO A 174 -19.87 7.86 -12.83
C PRO A 174 -20.07 8.96 -11.78
N GLY A 175 -19.04 9.22 -10.97
CA GLY A 175 -19.15 10.16 -9.86
C GLY A 175 -17.92 10.19 -8.96
N ASP A 176 -17.94 11.14 -8.02
CA ASP A 176 -16.94 11.29 -6.97
C ASP A 176 -17.61 10.92 -5.64
N TYR A 177 -17.22 9.78 -5.10
CA TYR A 177 -17.81 9.19 -3.92
C TYR A 177 -16.84 9.30 -2.77
N ALA A 178 -17.31 9.74 -1.61
CA ALA A 178 -16.53 9.79 -0.39
C ALA A 178 -17.29 9.18 0.78
N PHE A 179 -16.58 8.48 1.64
CA PHE A 179 -17.14 7.74 2.76
C PHE A 179 -16.24 7.90 3.98
N ASP A 180 -16.86 8.12 5.14
CA ASP A 180 -16.17 8.13 6.41
C ASP A 180 -16.64 6.93 7.24
N ALA A 181 -15.68 6.22 7.85
CA ALA A 181 -15.94 5.14 8.78
C ALA A 181 -15.25 5.42 10.11
N TYR A 182 -15.94 5.08 11.19
CA TYR A 182 -15.44 5.21 12.56
C TYR A 182 -15.60 3.86 13.24
N GLY A 183 -14.51 3.38 13.85
CA GLY A 183 -14.44 2.06 14.46
C GLY A 183 -13.70 2.09 15.78
N SER A 184 -13.85 0.99 16.51
CA SER A 184 -13.01 0.67 17.65
C SER A 184 -12.70 -0.81 17.64
N ASP A 185 -11.44 -1.17 17.87
CA ASP A 185 -11.02 -2.56 18.03
C ASP A 185 -10.81 -2.89 19.50
N VAL A 186 -11.24 -4.09 19.90
CA VAL A 186 -10.96 -4.66 21.23
C VAL A 186 -10.55 -6.11 21.05
N THR A 187 -9.29 -6.40 21.37
CA THR A 187 -8.75 -7.76 21.31
C THR A 187 -8.32 -8.19 22.70
N GLY A 188 -8.89 -9.29 23.20
CA GLY A 188 -8.51 -9.86 24.50
C GLY A 188 -7.36 -10.85 24.37
N ALA A 189 -6.43 -10.85 25.33
CA ALA A 189 -5.35 -11.82 25.34
C ALA A 189 -5.87 -13.24 25.62
N SER A 190 -5.51 -14.21 24.77
CA SER A 190 -5.82 -15.62 25.01
C SER A 190 -4.93 -16.19 26.12
N ILE A 191 -5.55 -16.75 27.15
CA ILE A 191 -4.87 -17.47 28.24
C ILE A 191 -4.50 -18.87 27.71
N ARG A 192 -3.22 -19.25 27.80
CA ARG A 192 -2.77 -20.64 27.64
C ARG A 192 -2.58 -21.29 29.00
#